data_AF-A0A6B3AV44-F1
#
_entry.id   AF-A0A6B3AV44-F1
#
_cell.length_a   1.000
_cell.length_b   1.000
_cell.length_c   1.000
_cell.angle_alpha   90.00
_cell.angle_beta   90.00
_cell.angle_gamma   90.00
#
_symmetry.space_group_name_H-M   'P 1'
#
loop_
_entity.id
_entity.type
_entity.pdbx_description
1 polymer ?
#
loop_
_entity_poly.entity_id
_entity_poly.type
_entity_poly.pdbx_seq_one_letter_code
_entity_poly.pdbx_strand_id
1 'polypeptide(L)' 'PDAVDASGTYGGLYQFDTRTWQSLGGRGRPQDAPAEEQTYRAQQLYARSGTSPWPHCGGRLHG' A
#
# COMPACT_ATOMS: atom_id res chain seq x y z
N PRO A 1 -11.52 0.24 -2.30
CA PRO A 1 -10.49 -0.11 -1.30
C PRO A 1 -10.02 -1.55 -1.45
N ASP A 2 -10.84 -2.41 -2.08
CA ASP A 2 -10.59 -3.85 -2.14
C ASP A 2 -9.92 -4.31 -3.44
N ALA A 3 -9.25 -3.39 -4.14
CA ALA A 3 -8.60 -3.68 -5.41
C ALA A 3 -7.50 -4.73 -5.19
N VAL A 4 -7.43 -5.71 -6.09
CA VAL A 4 -6.37 -6.72 -6.13
C VAL A 4 -5.86 -6.83 -7.55
N ASP A 5 -4.55 -7.00 -7.71
CA ASP A 5 -3.99 -7.29 -9.03
C ASP A 5 -4.39 -8.70 -9.50
N ALA A 6 -4.21 -8.98 -10.79
CA ALA A 6 -4.60 -10.28 -11.37
C ALA A 6 -3.88 -11.48 -10.73
N SER A 7 -2.71 -11.26 -10.11
CA SER A 7 -1.98 -12.30 -9.38
C SER A 7 -2.46 -12.48 -7.93
N GLY A 8 -3.23 -11.53 -7.39
CA GLY A 8 -3.62 -11.49 -5.98
C GLY A 8 -2.47 -11.19 -5.00
N THR A 9 -1.32 -10.77 -5.52
CA THR A 9 -0.11 -10.46 -4.74
C THR A 9 -0.20 -9.07 -4.11
N TYR A 10 -0.75 -8.12 -4.86
CA TYR A 10 -0.88 -6.72 -4.48
C TYR A 10 -2.34 -6.37 -4.30
N GLY A 11 -2.67 -5.69 -3.21
CA GLY A 11 -4.03 -5.26 -2.98
C GLY A 11 -4.15 -3.99 -2.15
N GLY A 12 -5.37 -3.48 -2.08
CA GLY A 12 -5.65 -2.20 -1.44
C GLY A 12 -5.52 -1.01 -2.39
N LEU A 13 -5.98 0.16 -1.94
CA LEU A 13 -5.86 1.46 -2.60
C LEU A 13 -4.43 1.79 -3.05
N TYR A 14 -3.44 1.31 -2.29
CA TYR A 14 -2.02 1.57 -2.54
C TYR A 14 -1.28 0.38 -3.14
N GLN A 15 -2.00 -0.68 -3.54
CA GLN A 15 -1.42 -1.90 -4.12
C GLN A 15 -0.25 -2.43 -3.28
N PHE A 16 -0.45 -2.58 -1.98
CA PHE A 16 0.54 -3.18 -1.10
C PHE A 16 0.69 -4.66 -1.40
N ASP A 17 1.92 -5.16 -1.42
CA ASP A 17 2.13 -6.59 -1.22
C ASP A 17 1.95 -6.94 0.27
N THR A 18 1.59 -8.20 0.53
CA THR A 18 1.30 -8.67 1.89
C THR A 18 2.51 -8.55 2.83
N ARG A 19 3.74 -8.70 2.33
CA ARG A 19 4.94 -8.64 3.16
C ARG A 19 5.23 -7.21 3.60
N THR A 20 5.14 -6.25 2.70
CA THR A 20 5.28 -4.83 3.02
C THR A 20 4.19 -4.39 3.98
N TRP A 21 2.93 -4.76 3.73
CA TRP A 21 1.79 -4.50 4.62
C TRP A 21 2.06 -4.96 6.06
N GLN A 22 2.52 -6.20 6.23
CA GLN A 22 2.83 -6.76 7.54
C GLN A 22 4.04 -6.11 8.21
N SER A 23 5.07 -5.72 7.43
CA SER A 23 6.25 -5.02 7.96
C SER A 23 5.91 -3.61 8.51
N LEU A 24 4.83 -3.01 8.03
CA LEU A 24 4.29 -1.75 8.51
C LEU A 24 3.33 -1.95 9.70
N GLY A 25 3.10 -3.19 10.14
CA GLY A 25 2.22 -3.55 11.25
C GLY A 25 0.77 -3.84 10.85
N GLY A 26 0.48 -3.93 9.55
CA GLY A 26 -0.82 -4.35 9.05
C GLY A 26 -1.09 -5.85 9.30
N ARG A 27 -2.35 -6.20 9.53
CA ARG A 27 -2.79 -7.59 9.71
C ARG A 27 -3.61 -8.04 8.52
N GLY A 28 -3.65 -9.35 8.26
CA GLY A 28 -4.38 -9.90 7.12
C GLY A 28 -3.84 -9.36 5.79
N ARG A 29 -4.75 -9.10 4.84
CA ARG A 29 -4.41 -8.53 3.54
C ARG A 29 -4.76 -7.04 3.49
N PRO A 30 -3.99 -6.22 2.75
CA PRO A 30 -4.21 -4.78 2.69
C PRO A 30 -5.59 -4.39 2.14
N GLN A 31 -6.13 -5.15 1.19
CA GLN A 31 -7.48 -4.94 0.64
C GLN A 31 -8.60 -5.16 1.67
N ASP A 32 -8.37 -5.99 2.70
CA ASP A 32 -9.38 -6.31 3.71
C ASP A 32 -9.40 -5.25 4.84
N ALA A 33 -8.40 -4.35 4.86
CA ALA A 33 -8.29 -3.31 5.87
C ALA A 33 -9.08 -2.05 5.47
N PRO A 34 -9.59 -1.26 6.44
CA PRO A 34 -10.24 0.02 6.15
C PRO A 34 -9.33 0.96 5.35
N ALA A 35 -9.93 1.79 4.48
CA ALA A 35 -9.19 2.74 3.65
C ALA A 35 -8.29 3.70 4.46
N GLU A 36 -8.72 4.06 5.67
CA GLU A 36 -7.94 4.86 6.62
C GLU A 36 -6.67 4.14 7.08
N GLU A 37 -6.73 2.84 7.38
CA GLU A 37 -5.54 2.07 7.77
C GLU A 37 -4.61 1.93 6.57
N GLN A 38 -5.15 1.64 5.39
CA GLN A 38 -4.36 1.57 4.16
C GLN A 38 -3.59 2.88 3.91
N THR A 39 -4.26 4.03 4.10
CA THR A 39 -3.66 5.36 3.96
C THR A 39 -2.60 5.63 5.03
N TYR A 40 -2.89 5.28 6.28
CA TYR A 40 -1.94 5.43 7.38
C TYR A 40 -0.65 4.63 7.16
N ARG A 41 -0.76 3.38 6.70
CA ARG A 41 0.42 2.57 6.36
C ARG A 41 1.16 3.12 5.13
N ALA A 42 0.44 3.65 4.13
CA ALA A 42 1.06 4.29 2.97
C ALA A 42 1.89 5.51 3.37
N GLN A 43 1.38 6.35 4.27
CA GLN A 43 2.13 7.48 4.83
C GLN A 43 3.37 7.02 5.60
N GLN A 44 3.28 5.95 6.41
CA GLN A 44 4.44 5.39 7.10
C GLN A 44 5.50 4.87 6.14
N LEU A 45 5.09 4.16 5.09
CA LEU A 45 6.01 3.65 4.08
C LEU A 45 6.65 4.80 3.29
N TYR A 46 5.88 5.82 2.94
CA TYR A 46 6.39 7.02 2.29
C TYR A 46 7.43 7.75 3.16
N ALA A 47 7.17 7.88 4.47
CA ALA A 47 8.13 8.48 5.39
C ALA A 47 9.45 7.68 5.50
N ARG A 48 9.41 6.34 5.30
CA ARG A 48 10.59 5.46 5.38
C ARG A 48 11.36 5.34 4.07
N SER A 49 10.66 5.33 2.94
CA SER A 49 11.22 4.91 1.64
C SER A 49 10.89 5.86 0.49
N GLY A 50 10.25 7.00 0.78
CA GLY A 50 9.82 7.96 -0.23
C GLY A 50 8.85 7.34 -1.23
N THR A 51 8.99 7.71 -2.50
CA THR A 51 8.14 7.23 -3.60
C THR A 51 8.60 5.90 -4.21
N SER A 52 9.76 5.36 -3.83
CA SER A 52 10.34 4.15 -4.41
C SER A 52 9.40 2.93 -4.44
N PRO A 53 8.53 2.69 -3.44
CA PRO A 53 7.58 1.57 -3.47
C PRO A 53 6.46 1.70 -4.52
N TRP A 54 6.28 2.90 -5.08
CA TRP A 54 5.28 3.16 -6.12
C TRP A 54 5.96 3.69 -7.40
N PRO A 55 6.73 2.86 -8.14
CA PRO A 55 7.47 3.33 -9.32
C PRO A 55 6.57 3.85 -10.45
N HIS A 56 5.33 3.36 -10.53
CA HIS A 56 4.36 3.77 -11.56
C HIS A 56 3.31 4.78 -11.07
N CYS A 57 3.07 4.86 -9.76
CA CYS A 57 2.04 5.73 -9.16
C CYS A 57 2.61 6.87 -8.30
N GLY A 58 3.85 6.74 -7.82
CA GLY A 58 4.52 7.70 -6.94
C GLY A 58 4.82 9.03 -7.63
N GLY A 59 4.99 9.02 -8.96
CA GLY A 59 5.10 10.25 -9.76
C GLY A 59 3.85 11.14 -9.72
N ARG A 60 2.68 10.61 -9.31
CA ARG A 60 1.44 11.38 -9.16
C ARG A 60 1.25 11.98 -7.76
N LEU A 61 2.15 11.70 -6.81
CA LEU A 61 2.14 12.31 -5.47
C LEU A 61 2.84 13.69 -5.43
N HIS A 62 3.38 14.15 -6.56
CA HIS A 62 3.97 15.47 -6.74
C HIS A 62 3.05 16.48 -7.47
N GLY A 63 1.73 16.25 -7.47
CA GLY A 63 0.73 17.13 -8.11
C GLY A 63 -0.10 17.88 -7.09
#